data_AF-A0A136NBD6-F1
#
_entry.id   AF-A0A136NBD6-F1
#
_cell.length_a   1.000
_cell.length_b   1.000
_cell.length_c   1.000
_cell.angle_alpha   90.00
_cell.angle_beta   90.00
_cell.angle_gamma   90.00
#
_symmetry.space_group_name_H-M   'P 1'
#
loop_
_entity.id
_entity.type
_entity.pdbx_description
1 polymer ?
#
loop_
_entity_poly.entity_id
_entity_poly.type
_entity_poly.pdbx_seq_one_letter_code
_entity_poly.pdbx_strand_id
1 'polypeptide(L)'
;MASFTIVLFSLIPSLLYVFTIYQLSVIKGNIDSGGIIGSYIGLLFLNAAFTAIGVFCSSITSNQVIAFLFALFLNFILFSGFETLSQIPSFSNGLDYIVSQLGMQFHYNSISRGALDTRDIVYFLSIVILFILGTKLSIEKRKW
;
A
#
# COMPACT_ATOMS: atom_id res chain seq x y z
N MET A 1 -6.13 -9.12 -10.59
CA MET A 1 -5.73 -8.20 -11.68
C MET A 1 -6.80 -7.14 -11.97
N ALA A 2 -8.09 -7.50 -12.14
CA ALA A 2 -9.16 -6.51 -12.35
C ALA A 2 -9.21 -5.41 -11.26
N SER A 3 -8.99 -5.76 -9.99
CA SER A 3 -8.94 -4.81 -8.87
C SER A 3 -7.87 -3.72 -9.05
N PHE A 4 -6.66 -4.10 -9.49
CA PHE A 4 -5.56 -3.17 -9.73
C PHE A 4 -5.90 -2.21 -10.88
N THR A 5 -6.44 -2.74 -11.97
CA THR A 5 -6.88 -1.94 -13.12
C THR A 5 -7.96 -0.93 -12.75
N ILE A 6 -8.95 -1.31 -11.94
CA ILE A 6 -10.01 -0.40 -11.49
C ILE A 6 -9.42 0.79 -10.73
N VAL A 7 -8.43 0.56 -9.88
CA VAL A 7 -7.80 1.65 -9.13
C VAL A 7 -6.99 2.57 -10.05
N LEU A 8 -6.27 2.03 -11.04
CA LEU A 8 -5.61 2.85 -12.06
C LEU A 8 -6.61 3.79 -12.76
N PHE A 9 -7.76 3.26 -13.17
CA PHE A 9 -8.81 4.07 -13.78
C PHE A 9 -9.41 5.09 -12.80
N SER A 10 -9.56 4.74 -11.52
CA SER A 10 -10.04 5.65 -10.48
C SER A 10 -9.07 6.80 -10.18
N LEU A 11 -7.77 6.65 -10.46
CA LEU A 11 -6.79 7.72 -10.26
C LEU A 11 -6.86 8.78 -11.37
N ILE A 12 -7.28 8.43 -12.59
CA ILE A 12 -7.38 9.36 -13.72
C ILE A 12 -8.24 10.60 -13.39
N PRO A 13 -9.49 10.48 -12.90
CA PRO A 13 -10.31 11.65 -12.59
C PRO A 13 -9.72 12.50 -11.46
N SER A 14 -8.91 11.93 -10.56
CA SER A 14 -8.25 12.71 -9.51
C SER A 14 -7.20 13.70 -10.06
N LEU A 15 -6.66 13.49 -11.26
CA LEU A 15 -5.74 14.43 -11.88
C LEU A 15 -6.40 15.77 -12.22
N LEU A 16 -7.73 15.79 -12.44
CA LEU A 16 -8.49 17.04 -12.60
C LEU A 16 -8.45 17.89 -11.33
N TYR A 17 -8.40 17.25 -10.16
CA TYR A 17 -8.27 17.96 -8.88
C TYR A 17 -6.91 18.65 -8.76
N VAL A 18 -5.82 17.99 -9.18
CA VAL A 18 -4.47 18.57 -9.23
C VAL A 18 -4.46 19.82 -10.12
N PHE A 19 -5.07 19.74 -11.30
CA PHE A 19 -5.20 20.88 -12.21
C PHE A 19 -6.00 22.04 -11.60
N THR A 20 -7.09 21.71 -10.89
CA THR A 20 -7.97 22.69 -10.25
C THR A 20 -7.23 23.44 -9.14
N ILE A 21 -6.50 22.73 -8.26
CA ILE A 21 -5.67 23.35 -7.22
C ILE A 21 -4.55 24.19 -7.84
N TYR A 22 -3.89 23.71 -8.89
CA TYR A 22 -2.82 24.45 -9.56
C TYR A 22 -3.30 25.83 -10.05
N GLN A 23 -4.53 25.91 -10.57
CA GLN A 23 -5.12 27.17 -11.06
C GLN A 23 -5.70 28.06 -9.94
N LEU A 24 -6.36 27.47 -8.94
CA LEU A 24 -7.09 28.19 -7.89
C LEU A 24 -6.25 28.49 -6.64
N SER A 25 -4.98 28.09 -6.60
CA SER A 25 -4.07 28.41 -5.50
C SER A 25 -3.81 29.92 -5.41
N VAL A 26 -3.69 30.42 -4.17
CA VAL A 26 -3.42 31.85 -3.85
C VAL A 26 -2.22 32.39 -4.64
N ILE A 27 -1.19 31.56 -4.81
CA ILE A 27 -0.09 31.80 -5.73
C ILE A 27 -0.18 30.72 -6.81
N LYS A 28 -0.44 31.13 -8.05
CA LYS A 28 -0.57 30.22 -9.18
C LYS A 28 0.67 29.34 -9.29
N GLY A 29 0.47 28.02 -9.23
CA GLY A 29 1.55 27.05 -9.33
C GLY A 29 2.40 26.82 -8.07
N ASN A 30 2.07 27.42 -6.92
CA ASN A 30 2.71 27.11 -5.63
C ASN A 30 2.14 25.82 -5.01
N ILE A 31 2.22 24.71 -5.74
CA ILE A 31 1.79 23.39 -5.27
C ILE A 31 3.00 22.49 -5.04
N ASP A 32 2.92 21.62 -4.03
CA ASP A 32 3.93 20.59 -3.79
C ASP A 32 3.79 19.47 -4.83
N SER A 33 4.33 19.72 -6.02
CA SER A 33 4.33 18.77 -7.13
C SER A 33 5.10 17.47 -6.79
N GLY A 34 6.14 17.57 -5.94
CA GLY A 34 6.92 16.43 -5.47
C GLY A 34 6.08 15.50 -4.59
N GLY A 35 5.41 16.05 -3.58
CA GLY A 35 4.49 15.30 -2.72
C GLY A 35 3.29 14.72 -3.48
N ILE A 36 2.76 15.44 -4.48
CA ILE A 36 1.66 14.95 -5.32
C ILE A 36 2.10 13.74 -6.15
N ILE A 37 3.19 13.86 -6.92
CA ILE A 37 3.71 12.77 -7.75
C ILE A 37 4.11 11.58 -6.86
N GLY A 38 4.80 11.86 -5.76
CA GLY A 38 5.16 10.86 -4.75
C GLY A 38 3.94 10.10 -4.26
N SER A 39 2.89 10.81 -3.84
CA SER A 39 1.65 10.19 -3.37
C SER A 39 0.99 9.30 -4.43
N TYR A 40 0.98 9.69 -5.70
CA TYR A 40 0.47 8.83 -6.77
C TYR A 40 1.29 7.54 -6.91
N ILE A 41 2.62 7.64 -6.91
CA ILE A 41 3.50 6.47 -6.98
C ILE A 41 3.31 5.57 -5.75
N GLY A 42 3.21 6.16 -4.56
CA GLY A 42 2.94 5.46 -3.31
C GLY A 42 1.61 4.71 -3.36
N LEU A 43 0.55 5.34 -3.89
CA LEU A 43 -0.76 4.70 -4.07
C LEU A 43 -0.72 3.53 -5.03
N LEU A 44 0.08 3.59 -6.11
CA LEU A 44 0.27 2.47 -7.03
C LEU A 44 0.89 1.27 -6.32
N PHE A 45 1.96 1.48 -5.56
CA PHE A 45 2.61 0.41 -4.79
C PHE A 45 1.69 -0.16 -3.71
N LEU A 46 1.00 0.71 -2.97
CA LEU A 46 0.05 0.29 -1.94
C LEU A 46 -1.09 -0.55 -2.53
N ASN A 47 -1.62 -0.13 -3.68
CA ASN A 47 -2.68 -0.87 -4.36
C ASN A 47 -2.21 -2.23 -4.88
N ALA A 48 -0.99 -2.30 -5.42
CA ALA A 48 -0.39 -3.54 -5.86
C ALA A 48 -0.26 -4.53 -4.68
N ALA A 49 0.23 -4.06 -3.53
CA ALA A 49 0.35 -4.86 -2.31
C ALA A 49 -1.01 -5.37 -1.81
N PHE A 50 -2.00 -4.48 -1.68
CA PHE A 50 -3.35 -4.85 -1.25
C PHE A 50 -4.03 -5.84 -2.19
N THR A 51 -3.83 -5.67 -3.50
CA THR A 51 -4.33 -6.61 -4.51
C THR A 51 -3.64 -7.98 -4.39
N ALA A 52 -2.32 -8.02 -4.22
CA ALA A 52 -1.58 -9.27 -4.05
C ALA A 52 -2.04 -10.05 -2.81
N ILE A 53 -2.21 -9.35 -1.68
CA ILE A 53 -2.72 -9.93 -0.43
C ILE A 53 -4.15 -10.46 -0.61
N GLY A 54 -5.04 -9.67 -1.23
CA GLY A 54 -6.41 -10.09 -1.49
C GLY A 54 -6.50 -11.33 -2.37
N VAL A 55 -5.70 -11.38 -3.45
CA VAL A 55 -5.62 -12.54 -4.35
C VAL A 55 -5.11 -13.78 -3.62
N PHE A 56 -4.11 -13.64 -2.74
CA PHE A 56 -3.64 -14.73 -1.90
C PHE A 56 -4.75 -15.26 -0.98
N CYS A 57 -5.44 -14.38 -0.25
CA CYS A 57 -6.55 -14.76 0.62
C CYS A 57 -7.67 -15.48 -0.14
N SER A 58 -8.03 -15.01 -1.34
CA SER A 58 -8.99 -15.71 -2.20
C SER A 58 -8.51 -17.07 -2.70
N SER A 59 -7.20 -17.32 -2.78
CA SER A 59 -6.67 -18.62 -3.20
C SER A 59 -6.77 -19.69 -2.12
N ILE A 60 -6.65 -19.30 -0.84
CA ILE A 60 -6.59 -20.24 0.29
C ILE A 60 -7.97 -20.66 0.81
N THR A 61 -9.02 -19.88 0.57
CA THR A 61 -10.39 -20.20 1.00
C THR A 61 -11.35 -20.27 -0.18
N SER A 62 -12.33 -21.18 -0.12
CA SER A 62 -13.42 -21.27 -1.11
C SER A 62 -14.58 -20.33 -0.80
N ASN A 63 -14.69 -19.83 0.43
CA ASN A 63 -15.77 -18.94 0.84
C ASN A 63 -15.37 -17.48 0.61
N GLN A 64 -16.10 -16.80 -0.27
CA GLN A 64 -15.83 -15.41 -0.67
C GLN A 64 -15.89 -14.41 0.49
N VAL A 65 -16.80 -14.60 1.45
CA VAL A 65 -16.93 -13.72 2.63
C VAL A 65 -15.70 -13.88 3.53
N ILE A 66 -15.29 -15.13 3.78
CA ILE A 66 -14.09 -15.41 4.59
C ILE A 66 -12.84 -14.85 3.90
N ALA A 67 -12.73 -15.00 2.58
CA ALA A 67 -11.61 -14.47 1.80
C ALA A 67 -11.47 -12.95 1.96
N PHE A 68 -12.60 -12.25 1.85
CA PHE A 68 -12.68 -10.81 2.00
C PHE A 68 -12.27 -10.36 3.40
N LEU A 69 -12.84 -10.95 4.46
CA LEU A 69 -12.51 -10.59 5.84
C LEU A 69 -11.03 -10.84 6.16
N PHE A 70 -10.46 -11.93 5.65
CA PHE A 70 -9.04 -12.24 5.86
C PHE A 70 -8.13 -11.26 5.14
N ALA A 71 -8.47 -10.90 3.89
CA ALA A 71 -7.75 -9.86 3.14
C ALA A 71 -7.83 -8.50 3.82
N LEU A 72 -9.02 -8.10 4.29
CA LEU A 72 -9.22 -6.85 5.01
C LEU A 72 -8.36 -6.81 6.28
N PHE A 73 -8.40 -7.88 7.08
CA PHE A 73 -7.66 -7.98 8.32
C PHE A 73 -6.14 -7.93 8.10
N LEU A 74 -5.61 -8.70 7.14
CA LEU A 74 -4.18 -8.67 6.82
C LEU A 74 -3.73 -7.31 6.27
N ASN A 75 -4.51 -6.70 5.37
CA ASN A 75 -4.20 -5.36 4.87
C ASN A 75 -4.21 -4.33 5.99
N PHE A 76 -5.16 -4.39 6.92
CA PHE A 76 -5.23 -3.49 8.06
C PHE A 76 -3.98 -3.61 8.95
N ILE A 77 -3.60 -4.84 9.31
CA ILE A 77 -2.41 -5.09 10.16
C ILE A 77 -1.14 -4.60 9.46
N LEU A 78 -0.93 -4.99 8.21
CA LEU A 78 0.27 -4.64 7.48
C LEU A 78 0.34 -3.14 7.18
N PHE A 79 -0.79 -2.48 6.94
CA PHE A 79 -0.82 -1.04 6.70
C PHE A 79 -0.58 -0.25 8.00
N SER A 80 -1.47 -0.37 8.99
CA SER A 80 -1.51 0.52 10.16
C SER A 80 -1.25 -0.18 11.50
N GLY A 81 -1.32 -1.53 11.53
CA GLY A 81 -1.11 -2.30 12.75
C GLY A 81 0.29 -2.09 13.36
N PHE A 82 1.33 -2.09 12.52
CA PHE A 82 2.71 -1.85 12.97
C PHE A 82 2.94 -0.41 13.43
N GLU A 83 2.35 0.56 12.73
CA GLU A 83 2.41 1.97 13.16
C GLU A 83 1.80 2.13 14.55
N THR A 84 0.60 1.58 14.75
CA THR A 84 -0.09 1.61 16.06
C THR A 84 0.72 0.89 17.13
N LEU A 85 1.34 -0.24 16.79
CA LEU A 85 2.16 -1.02 17.73
C LEU A 85 3.42 -0.25 18.17
N SER A 86 4.04 0.50 17.26
CA SER A 86 5.23 1.30 17.56
C SER A 86 5.00 2.40 18.61
N GLN A 87 3.74 2.84 18.77
CA GLN A 87 3.36 3.89 19.72
C GLN A 87 3.16 3.37 21.15
N ILE A 88 3.24 2.05 21.38
CA ILE A 88 3.14 1.50 22.74
C ILE A 88 4.43 1.85 23.51
N PRO A 89 4.33 2.36 24.76
CA PRO A 89 5.50 2.78 25.55
C PRO A 89 6.59 1.73 25.69
N SER A 90 6.23 0.44 25.67
CA SER A 90 7.17 -0.69 25.72
C SER A 90 8.13 -0.78 24.54
N PHE A 91 7.80 -0.17 23.39
CA PHE A 91 8.69 -0.08 22.22
C PHE A 91 9.46 1.24 22.15
N SER A 92 9.41 2.09 23.18
CA SER A 92 10.23 3.30 23.23
C SER A 92 11.74 2.99 23.25
N ASN A 93 12.58 4.00 23.00
CA ASN A 93 14.05 3.93 22.87
C ASN A 93 14.57 3.29 21.56
N GLY A 94 13.96 3.61 20.42
CA GLY A 94 14.47 3.27 19.08
C GLY A 94 13.88 1.99 18.48
N LEU A 95 13.21 1.17 19.29
CA LEU A 95 12.44 0.02 18.80
C LEU A 95 11.16 0.47 18.06
N ASP A 96 10.62 1.63 18.42
CA ASP A 96 9.50 2.31 17.77
C ASP A 96 9.76 2.53 16.27
N TYR A 97 10.95 3.03 15.93
CA TYR A 97 11.35 3.21 14.54
C TYR A 97 11.43 1.87 13.78
N ILE A 98 12.02 0.85 14.40
CA ILE A 98 12.15 -0.47 13.77
C ILE A 98 10.78 -1.11 13.55
N VAL A 99 9.87 -0.99 14.53
CA VAL A 99 8.51 -1.54 14.42
C VAL A 99 7.70 -0.80 13.36
N SER A 100 7.77 0.53 13.31
CA SER A 100 7.06 1.32 12.28
C SER A 100 7.54 0.98 10.87
N GLN A 101 8.85 0.72 10.66
CA GLN A 101 9.41 0.27 9.38
C GLN A 101 8.90 -1.10 8.91
N LEU A 102 8.25 -1.90 9.76
CA LEU A 102 7.61 -3.14 9.30
C LEU A 102 6.26 -2.87 8.63
N GLY A 103 5.65 -1.71 8.86
CA GLY A 103 4.35 -1.33 8.33
C GLY A 103 4.41 -0.60 7.00
N MET A 104 3.41 -0.82 6.14
CA MET A 104 3.30 -0.12 4.86
C MET A 104 3.05 1.38 5.04
N GLN A 105 2.43 1.80 6.14
CA GLN A 105 2.12 3.22 6.40
C GLN A 105 3.40 4.07 6.52
N PHE A 106 4.47 3.55 7.14
CA PHE A 106 5.75 4.25 7.24
C PHE A 106 6.34 4.53 5.85
N HIS A 107 6.42 3.49 5.01
CA HIS A 107 6.95 3.58 3.65
C HIS A 107 6.07 4.43 2.72
N TYR A 108 4.74 4.31 2.85
CA TYR A 108 3.79 5.16 2.12
C TYR A 108 3.97 6.64 2.46
N ASN A 109 4.08 6.98 3.75
CA ASN A 109 4.29 8.36 4.20
C ASN A 109 5.63 8.93 3.71
N SER A 110 6.68 8.11 3.63
CA SER A 110 7.97 8.49 3.05
C SER A 110 7.82 8.88 1.58
N ILE A 111 7.24 7.99 0.77
CA ILE A 111 7.00 8.20 -0.66
C ILE A 111 6.06 9.40 -0.90
N SER A 112 5.00 9.56 -0.09
CA SER A 112 4.03 10.66 -0.21
C SER A 112 4.62 12.04 0.05
N ARG A 113 5.76 12.14 0.73
CA ARG A 113 6.51 13.40 0.88
C ARG A 113 7.42 13.72 -0.31
N GLY A 114 7.35 12.93 -1.38
CA GLY A 114 8.22 13.04 -2.55
C GLY A 114 9.60 12.40 -2.37
N ALA A 115 9.86 11.74 -1.22
CA ALA A 115 11.10 11.02 -0.97
C ALA A 115 10.97 9.58 -1.52
N LEU A 116 11.37 9.39 -2.77
CA LEU A 116 11.42 8.07 -3.41
C LEU A 116 12.73 7.35 -3.04
N ASP A 117 12.74 6.76 -1.85
CA ASP A 117 13.87 5.93 -1.41
C ASP A 117 13.76 4.50 -1.98
N THR A 118 14.90 3.93 -2.33
CA THR A 118 14.98 2.52 -2.78
C THR A 118 14.47 1.53 -1.74
N ARG A 119 14.60 1.87 -0.45
CA ARG A 119 14.10 1.08 0.68
C ARG A 119 12.59 0.89 0.62
N ASP A 120 11.85 1.96 0.32
CA ASP A 120 10.39 1.92 0.28
C ASP A 120 9.92 1.11 -0.94
N ILE A 121 10.59 1.27 -2.08
CA ILE A 121 10.31 0.51 -3.31
C ILE A 121 10.55 -0.99 -3.10
N VAL A 122 11.72 -1.34 -2.54
CA VAL A 122 12.07 -2.74 -2.26
C VAL A 122 11.10 -3.37 -1.26
N TYR A 123 10.67 -2.63 -0.24
CA TYR A 123 9.68 -3.10 0.72
C TYR A 123 8.35 -3.47 0.02
N PHE A 124 7.77 -2.56 -0.76
CA PHE A 124 6.49 -2.83 -1.45
C PHE A 124 6.61 -3.98 -2.46
N LEU A 125 7.69 -4.02 -3.25
CA LEU A 125 7.93 -5.11 -4.18
C LEU A 125 8.08 -6.45 -3.46
N SER A 126 8.74 -6.48 -2.31
CA SER A 126 8.89 -7.70 -1.50
C SER A 126 7.54 -8.22 -1.02
N ILE A 127 6.66 -7.35 -0.52
CA ILE A 127 5.29 -7.72 -0.13
C ILE A 127 4.51 -8.26 -1.33
N VAL A 128 4.54 -7.56 -2.47
CA VAL A 128 3.83 -8.00 -3.68
C VAL A 128 4.31 -9.39 -4.12
N ILE A 129 5.63 -9.59 -4.22
CA ILE A 129 6.23 -10.86 -4.65
C ILE A 129 5.87 -11.98 -3.66
N LEU A 130 5.98 -11.74 -2.36
CA LEU A 130 5.67 -12.72 -1.31
C LEU A 130 4.24 -13.27 -1.46
N PHE A 131 3.25 -12.38 -1.59
CA PHE A 131 1.85 -12.80 -1.67
C PHE A 131 1.46 -13.37 -3.04
N ILE A 132 2.08 -12.92 -4.12
CA ILE A 132 1.91 -13.56 -5.44
C ILE A 132 2.50 -14.97 -5.46
N LEU A 133 3.70 -15.17 -4.91
CA LEU A 133 4.30 -16.49 -4.77
C LEU A 133 3.47 -17.39 -3.86
N GLY A 134 2.97 -16.86 -2.74
CA GLY A 134 2.03 -17.56 -1.87
C GLY A 134 0.77 -18.01 -2.61
N THR A 135 0.23 -17.15 -3.49
CA THR A 135 -0.93 -17.49 -4.33
C THR A 135 -0.61 -18.64 -5.27
N LYS A 136 0.53 -18.57 -5.96
CA LYS A 136 0.98 -19.61 -6.87
C LYS A 136 1.07 -20.96 -6.15
N LEU A 137 1.74 -21.00 -5.00
CA LEU A 137 1.90 -22.21 -4.20
C LEU A 137 0.56 -22.79 -3.71
N SER A 138 -0.37 -21.92 -3.28
CA SER A 138 -1.71 -22.33 -2.85
C SER A 138 -2.48 -23.01 -3.98
N ILE A 139 -2.41 -22.46 -5.19
CA ILE A 139 -3.08 -23.03 -6.37
C ILE A 139 -2.42 -24.34 -6.80
N GLU A 140 -1.08 -24.44 -6.77
CA GLU A 140 -0.36 -25.67 -7.11
C GLU A 140 -0.71 -26.81 -6.16
N LYS A 141 -0.80 -26.55 -4.86
CA LYS A 141 -1.21 -27.55 -3.86
C LYS A 141 -2.61 -28.12 -4.08
N ARG A 142 -3.54 -27.36 -4.68
CA ARG A 142 -4.90 -27.86 -4.99
C ARG A 142 -4.94 -28.79 -6.21
N LYS A 143 -3.89 -28.79 -7.04
CA LYS A 143 -3.79 -29.64 -8.24
C LYS A 143 -3.22 -31.04 -7.93
N TRP A 144 -2.62 -31.22 -6.76
CA TRP A 144 -2.09 -32.48 -6.23
C TRP A 144 -3.08 -33.06 -5.22
#